data_AF-A0A7C3I7N4-F1
#
_entry.id   AF-A0A7C3I7N4-F1
#
_cell.length_a   1.000
_cell.length_b   1.000
_cell.length_c   1.000
_cell.angle_alpha   90.00
_cell.angle_beta   90.00
_cell.angle_gamma   90.00
#
_symmetry.space_group_name_H-M   'P 1'
#
loop_
_entity.id
_entity.type
_entity.pdbx_description
1 polymer ?
#
loop_
_entity_poly.entity_id
_entity_poly.type
_entity_poly.pdbx_seq_one_letter_code
_entity_poly.pdbx_strand_id
1 'polypeptide(L)' 'MSFSHADGLGACPANVCDIAEEYYFGRLSEDQRSRFERHFLLCPSCASLVEETFEFIQAFRLAAREVERSGA' A
#
# COMPACT_ATOMS: atom_id res chain seq x y z
N MET A 1 -4.68 -5.47 -15.03
CA MET A 1 -3.94 -4.27 -14.59
C MET A 1 -2.62 -4.28 -15.32
N SER A 2 -2.40 -3.32 -16.22
CA SER A 2 -1.22 -3.27 -17.09
C SER A 2 -0.11 -2.51 -16.39
N PHE A 3 0.99 -3.19 -16.09
CA PHE A 3 2.20 -2.60 -15.53
C PHE A 3 3.16 -2.27 -16.68
N SER A 4 3.16 -1.02 -17.14
CA SER A 4 4.12 -0.54 -18.15
C SER A 4 5.52 -0.38 -17.53
N HIS A 5 6.54 -0.85 -18.26
CA HIS A 5 7.95 -0.91 -17.88
C HIS A 5 8.68 0.44 -17.96
N ALA A 6 9.67 0.66 -17.07
CA ALA A 6 10.93 1.31 -17.42
C ALA A 6 12.02 1.04 -16.34
N ASP A 7 12.98 0.20 -16.72
CA ASP A 7 14.41 0.10 -16.37
C ASP A 7 15.02 0.87 -15.16
N GLY A 8 15.73 0.14 -14.30
CA GLY A 8 16.90 0.60 -13.53
C GLY A 8 16.69 1.43 -12.26
N LEU A 9 15.73 2.35 -12.28
CA LEU A 9 15.30 3.24 -11.18
C LEU A 9 13.81 3.52 -11.43
N GLY A 10 13.04 2.43 -11.52
CA GLY A 10 11.73 2.43 -12.16
C GLY A 10 10.79 3.48 -11.59
N ALA A 11 10.15 4.23 -12.51
CA ALA A 11 9.18 5.25 -12.18
C ALA A 11 8.20 4.74 -11.11
N CYS A 12 7.98 5.55 -10.08
CA CYS A 12 7.00 5.26 -9.05
C CYS A 12 5.65 4.93 -9.71
N PRO A 13 4.95 3.86 -9.30
CA PRO A 13 3.63 3.57 -9.82
C PRO A 13 2.71 4.74 -9.51
N ALA A 14 1.87 5.15 -10.47
CA ALA A 14 0.95 6.27 -10.26
C ALA A 14 -0.10 5.98 -9.17
N ASN A 15 -0.32 4.70 -8.86
CA ASN A 15 -1.30 4.19 -7.92
C ASN A 15 -0.65 3.55 -6.68
N VAL A 16 0.34 4.23 -6.07
CA VAL A 16 1.05 3.73 -4.88
C VAL A 16 0.08 3.31 -3.78
N CYS A 17 -0.91 4.17 -3.47
CA CYS A 17 -1.86 3.94 -2.39
C CYS A 17 -2.70 2.69 -2.64
N ASP A 18 -3.26 2.50 -3.85
CA ASP A 18 -4.04 1.31 -4.18
C ASP A 18 -3.22 0.02 -4.01
N ILE A 19 -1.96 0.03 -4.46
CA ILE A 19 -1.09 -1.14 -4.32
C ILE A 19 -0.74 -1.37 -2.85
N ALA A 20 -0.52 -0.30 -2.07
CA ALA A 20 -0.29 -0.38 -0.63
C ALA A 20 -1.49 -0.98 0.10
N GLU A 21 -2.71 -0.56 -0.23
CA GLU A 21 -3.94 -1.13 0.32
C GLU A 21 -4.02 -2.63 0.01
N GLU A 22 -3.85 -3.03 -1.25
CA GLU A 22 -3.88 -4.43 -1.65
C GLU A 22 -2.78 -5.26 -0.98
N TYR A 23 -1.58 -4.69 -0.77
CA TYR A 23 -0.51 -5.32 0.00
C TYR A 23 -0.93 -5.52 1.46
N TYR A 24 -1.45 -4.46 2.09
CA TYR A 24 -1.87 -4.46 3.49
C TYR A 24 -3.01 -5.46 3.76
N PHE A 25 -3.95 -5.59 2.83
CA PHE A 25 -5.03 -6.57 2.91
C PHE A 25 -4.61 -7.99 2.45
N GLY A 26 -3.36 -8.19 2.03
CA GLY A 26 -2.85 -9.50 1.59
C GLY A 26 -3.46 -10.00 0.27
N ARG A 27 -3.89 -9.08 -0.61
CA ARG A 27 -4.55 -9.37 -1.89
C ARG A 27 -3.60 -9.42 -3.08
N LEU A 28 -2.36 -8.95 -2.91
CA LEU A 28 -1.34 -9.07 -3.95
C LEU A 28 -0.92 -10.53 -4.13
N SER A 29 -0.76 -10.94 -5.39
CA SER A 29 -0.07 -12.20 -5.71
C SER A 29 1.39 -12.16 -5.27
N GLU A 30 2.02 -13.33 -5.15
CA GLU A 30 3.42 -13.43 -4.71
C GLU A 30 4.39 -12.61 -5.58
N ASP A 31 4.26 -12.66 -6.91
CA ASP A 31 5.06 -11.85 -7.85
C ASP A 31 4.86 -10.35 -7.64
N GLN A 32 3.60 -9.91 -7.47
CA GLN A 32 3.29 -8.50 -7.22
C GLN A 32 3.85 -8.03 -5.87
N ARG A 33 3.74 -8.86 -4.84
CA ARG A 33 4.28 -8.59 -3.50
C ARG A 33 5.79 -8.42 -3.53
N SER A 34 6.52 -9.34 -4.18
CA SER A 34 7.98 -9.23 -4.30
C SER A 34 8.42 -8.01 -5.09
N ARG A 35 7.66 -7.59 -6.12
CA ARG A 35 7.95 -6.35 -6.86
C ARG A 35 7.66 -5.10 -6.03
N PHE A 36 6.57 -5.10 -5.28
CA PHE A 36 6.22 -4.07 -4.31
C PHE A 36 7.39 -3.93 -3.33
N GLU A 37 7.68 -4.95 -2.52
CA GLU A 37 8.72 -4.91 -1.48
C GLU A 37 10.07 -4.41 -2.01
N ARG A 38 10.49 -4.90 -3.17
CA ARG A 38 11.74 -4.43 -3.81
C ARG A 38 11.71 -2.94 -4.15
N HIS A 39 10.61 -2.42 -4.67
CA HIS A 39 10.48 -1.01 -5.01
C HIS A 39 10.48 -0.12 -3.77
N PHE A 40 9.70 -0.45 -2.73
CA PHE A 40 9.60 0.36 -1.51
C PHE A 40 10.89 0.38 -0.69
N LEU A 41 11.69 -0.70 -0.75
CA LEU A 41 13.04 -0.70 -0.16
C LEU A 41 14.00 0.28 -0.86
N LEU A 42 13.74 0.65 -2.12
CA LEU A 42 14.64 1.44 -2.95
C LEU A 42 14.14 2.86 -3.24
N CYS A 43 12.85 3.14 -2.99
CA CYS A 43 12.25 4.44 -3.27
C CYS A 43 11.63 5.06 -2.00
N PRO A 44 12.34 5.98 -1.32
CA PRO A 44 11.86 6.61 -0.09
C PRO A 44 10.53 7.35 -0.25
N SER A 45 10.32 8.04 -1.37
CA SER A 45 9.07 8.77 -1.61
C SER A 45 7.86 7.84 -1.69
N CYS A 46 8.02 6.73 -2.41
CA CYS A 46 6.99 5.71 -2.49
C CYS A 46 6.80 5.00 -1.12
N ALA A 47 7.87 4.81 -0.33
CA ALA A 47 7.80 4.26 1.02
C ALA A 47 6.99 5.14 1.98
N SER A 48 7.21 6.46 1.98
CA SER A 48 6.43 7.39 2.82
C SER A 48 4.93 7.34 2.49
N LEU A 49 4.56 7.27 1.21
CA LEU A 49 3.15 7.13 0.80
C LEU A 49 2.53 5.81 1.29
N VAL A 50 3.29 4.72 1.30
CA VAL A 50 2.84 3.44 1.85
C VAL A 50 2.62 3.55 3.36
N GLU A 51 3.56 4.15 4.09
CA GLU A 51 3.45 4.37 5.53
C GLU A 51 2.19 5.18 5.86
N GLU A 52 1.98 6.32 5.19
CA GLU A 52 0.76 7.15 5.36
C GLU A 52 -0.51 6.35 5.07
N THR A 53 -0.51 5.52 4.02
CA THR A 53 -1.65 4.67 3.68
C THR A 53 -1.93 3.64 4.79
N PHE A 54 -0.89 3.01 5.34
CA PHE A 54 -1.04 2.04 6.42
C PHE A 54 -1.56 2.70 7.71
N GLU A 55 -1.04 3.88 8.05
CA GLU A 55 -1.51 4.66 9.19
C GLU A 55 -2.99 5.02 9.03
N PHE A 56 -3.40 5.48 7.84
CA PHE A 56 -4.79 5.77 7.53
C PHE A 56 -5.70 4.55 7.73
N ILE A 57 -5.34 3.39 7.15
CA ILE A 57 -6.14 2.16 7.30
C ILE A 57 -6.25 1.75 8.77
N GLN A 58 -5.15 1.85 9.52
CA GLN A 58 -5.12 1.51 10.95
C GLN A 58 -6.02 2.44 11.77
N ALA A 59 -5.93 3.75 11.55
CA ALA A 59 -6.78 4.74 12.20
C ALA A 59 -8.26 4.49 11.89
N PHE A 60 -8.60 4.23 10.62
CA PHE A 60 -9.95 3.91 10.20
C PHE A 60 -10.48 2.63 10.88
N ARG A 61 -9.68 1.57 10.94
CA ARG A 61 -10.04 0.32 11.63
C ARG A 61 -10.26 0.52 13.14
N LEU A 62 -9.47 1.38 13.77
CA LEU A 62 -9.66 1.73 15.18
C LEU A 62 -10.97 2.49 15.39
N ALA A 63 -11.24 3.49 14.56
CA ALA A 63 -12.49 4.25 14.61
C ALA A 63 -13.72 3.36 14.35
N ALA A 64 -13.64 2.47 13.35
CA ALA A 64 -14.72 1.52 13.04
C ALA A 64 -15.05 0.63 14.25
N ARG A 65 -14.02 0.07 14.90
CA ARG A 65 -14.20 -0.74 16.14
C ARG A 65 -14.83 0.06 17.27
N GLU A 66 -14.48 1.34 17.41
CA GLU A 66 -15.05 2.20 18.43
C GLU A 66 -16.52 2.52 18.16
N VAL A 67 -16.91 2.71 16.90
CA VAL A 67 -18.31 2.87 16.49
C VAL A 67 -19.12 1.61 16.78
N GLU A 68 -18.58 0.43 16.43
CA GLU A 68 -19.20 -0.86 16.74
C GLU A 68 -19.39 -1.05 18.26
N ARG A 69 -18.39 -0.66 19.05
CA ARG A 69 -18.42 -0.75 20.53
C ARG A 69 -19.38 0.26 21.16
N SER A 70 -19.58 1.42 20.53
CA SER A 70 -20.40 2.51 21.05
C SER A 70 -21.90 2.33 20.77
N GLY A 71 -22.30 1.25 20.07
CA GLY A 71 -23.70 0.88 19.89
C GLY A 71 -24.51 1.94 19.15
N ALA A 72 -24.36 1.99 17.83
CA ALA A 72 -25.38 2.58 16.96
C ALA A 72 -26.68 1.75 17.01
#